data_AF-A0A9D6Z8B6-F1
#
_entry.id   AF-A0A9D6Z8B6-F1
#
_cell.length_a   1.000
_cell.length_b   1.000
_cell.length_c   1.000
_cell.angle_alpha   90.00
_cell.angle_beta   90.00
_cell.angle_gamma   90.00
#
_symmetry.space_group_name_H-M   'P 1'
#
loop_
_entity.id
_entity.type
_entity.pdbx_description
1 polymer ?
#
loop_
_entity_poly.entity_id
_entity_poly.type
_entity_poly.pdbx_seq_one_letter_code
_entity_poly.pdbx_strand_id
1 'polypeptide(L)'
;MKESVSEFDVLCAAALWLQGLGTVEAVVVSPARGQELSLEEQKRQLKEKLHRVGCENISFSTNGPDIIARDKSCIWKVECKGLGRGASSTLDNNFDRALASVVSYYDEPAGEGHSGLSNVMSQLANNDKPTRLALALPNSDRYMNLLRKNVRPALRRRLDLWLLIIDPLTSSVECYNPTREF
;
A
#
# COMPACT_ATOMS: atom_id res chain seq x y z
N MET A 1 -20.53 -4.50 -11.10
CA MET A 1 -19.22 -4.46 -10.41
C MET A 1 -18.28 -5.39 -11.14
N LYS A 2 -17.01 -5.03 -11.37
CA LYS A 2 -16.03 -6.01 -11.91
C LYS A 2 -15.93 -7.20 -10.96
N GLU A 3 -16.01 -8.42 -11.49
CA GLU A 3 -15.94 -9.65 -10.69
C GLU A 3 -14.55 -9.88 -10.07
N SER A 4 -13.53 -9.22 -10.60
CA SER A 4 -12.16 -9.29 -10.11
C SER A 4 -11.42 -7.99 -10.39
N VAL A 5 -10.48 -7.67 -9.52
CA VAL A 5 -9.59 -6.50 -9.62
C VAL A 5 -8.18 -7.01 -9.40
N SER A 6 -7.28 -6.77 -10.35
CA SER A 6 -5.91 -7.25 -10.20
C SER A 6 -5.20 -6.49 -9.07
N GLU A 7 -4.23 -7.13 -8.44
CA GLU A 7 -3.38 -6.46 -7.45
C GLU A 7 -2.56 -5.33 -8.09
N PHE A 8 -2.25 -5.46 -9.38
CA PHE A 8 -1.52 -4.44 -10.13
C PHE A 8 -2.37 -3.18 -10.37
N ASP A 9 -3.69 -3.34 -10.59
CA ASP A 9 -4.62 -2.20 -10.68
C ASP A 9 -4.72 -1.43 -9.37
N VAL A 10 -4.81 -2.16 -8.24
CA VAL A 10 -4.82 -1.59 -6.88
C VAL A 10 -3.53 -0.82 -6.62
N LEU A 11 -2.39 -1.43 -6.95
CA LEU A 11 -1.07 -0.83 -6.82
C LEU A 11 -0.95 0.45 -7.67
N CYS A 12 -1.39 0.42 -8.93
CA CYS A 12 -1.37 1.60 -9.80
C CYS A 12 -2.21 2.74 -9.20
N ALA A 13 -3.43 2.45 -8.75
CA ALA A 13 -4.33 3.45 -8.18
C ALA A 13 -3.76 4.06 -6.89
N ALA A 14 -3.22 3.22 -6.00
CA ALA A 14 -2.59 3.68 -4.77
C ALA A 14 -1.35 4.54 -5.04
N ALA A 15 -0.47 4.14 -5.96
CA ALA A 15 0.73 4.90 -6.31
C ALA A 15 0.39 6.27 -6.93
N LEU A 16 -0.59 6.32 -7.83
CA LEU A 16 -1.06 7.57 -8.44
C LEU A 16 -1.72 8.49 -7.41
N TRP A 17 -2.50 7.93 -6.47
CA TRP A 17 -3.10 8.72 -5.41
C TRP A 17 -2.04 9.31 -4.46
N LEU A 18 -1.04 8.52 -4.06
CA LEU A 18 0.09 9.00 -3.25
C LEU A 18 0.83 10.13 -3.94
N GLN A 19 1.11 10.00 -5.24
CA GLN A 19 1.71 11.08 -6.03
C GLN A 19 0.84 12.36 -6.04
N GLY A 20 -0.48 12.19 -6.06
CA GLY A 20 -1.45 13.29 -5.99
C GLY A 20 -1.48 14.06 -4.65
N LEU A 21 -0.96 13.48 -3.56
CA LEU A 21 -0.87 14.17 -2.25
C LEU A 21 0.21 15.26 -2.20
N GLY A 22 1.14 15.27 -3.17
CA GLY A 22 2.23 16.24 -3.24
C GLY A 22 3.61 15.60 -3.07
N THR A 23 4.47 15.88 -4.05
CA THR A 23 5.89 15.49 -4.20
C THR A 23 6.31 14.28 -3.39
N VAL A 24 5.86 13.11 -3.86
CA VAL A 24 6.51 11.87 -3.48
C VAL A 24 7.93 11.91 -4.08
N GLU A 25 8.93 12.09 -3.22
CA GLU A 25 10.33 12.22 -3.62
C GLU A 25 10.88 10.94 -4.24
N ALA A 26 10.32 9.79 -3.85
CA ALA A 26 10.64 8.49 -4.39
C ALA A 26 9.47 7.52 -4.18
N VAL A 27 9.15 6.73 -5.22
CA VAL A 27 8.24 5.58 -5.12
C VAL A 27 9.07 4.32 -5.32
N VAL A 28 9.17 3.48 -4.28
CA VAL A 28 9.71 2.12 -4.40
C VAL A 28 8.53 1.17 -4.57
N VAL A 29 8.54 0.36 -5.61
CA VAL A 29 7.44 -0.57 -5.90
C VAL A 29 7.93 -2.01 -5.90
N SER A 30 7.17 -2.91 -5.27
CA SER A 30 7.36 -4.36 -5.33
C SER A 30 6.23 -5.00 -6.13
N PRO A 31 6.37 -5.22 -7.46
CA PRO A 31 5.26 -5.72 -8.26
C PRO A 31 4.93 -7.18 -7.96
N ALA A 32 3.62 -7.49 -8.01
CA ALA A 32 3.09 -8.82 -7.72
C ALA A 32 3.62 -9.89 -8.69
N ARG A 33 4.00 -11.05 -8.14
CA ARG A 33 4.37 -12.24 -8.93
C ARG A 33 3.12 -13.04 -9.28
N GLY A 34 2.95 -13.43 -10.55
CA GLY A 34 1.90 -14.38 -10.98
C GLY A 34 0.70 -13.78 -11.71
N GLN A 35 0.88 -12.71 -12.49
CA GLN A 35 -0.17 -12.13 -13.33
C GLN A 35 0.03 -12.41 -14.83
N GLU A 36 -0.99 -12.07 -15.63
CA GLU A 36 -0.99 -12.12 -17.10
C GLU A 36 0.17 -11.32 -17.73
N LEU A 37 0.65 -10.29 -17.03
CA LEU A 37 1.77 -9.45 -17.46
C LEU A 37 3.08 -9.88 -16.82
N SER A 38 4.15 -9.85 -17.61
CA SER A 38 5.50 -10.04 -17.10
C SER A 38 5.88 -8.92 -16.11
N LEU A 39 6.82 -9.20 -15.22
CA LEU A 39 7.31 -8.23 -14.26
C LEU A 39 7.82 -6.95 -14.94
N GLU A 40 8.57 -7.09 -16.04
CA GLU A 40 9.09 -5.95 -16.79
C GLU A 40 7.98 -5.11 -17.45
N GLU A 41 6.91 -5.76 -17.90
CA GLU A 41 5.75 -5.08 -18.46
C GLU A 41 4.97 -4.30 -17.39
N GLN A 42 4.78 -4.88 -16.20
CA GLN A 42 4.19 -4.17 -15.06
C GLN A 42 5.01 -2.94 -14.67
N LYS A 43 6.33 -3.10 -14.56
CA LYS A 43 7.26 -1.98 -14.26
C LYS A 43 7.15 -0.89 -15.32
N ARG A 44 7.17 -1.25 -16.60
CA ARG A 44 7.06 -0.31 -17.73
C ARG A 44 5.74 0.47 -17.66
N GLN A 45 4.61 -0.23 -17.54
CA GLN A 45 3.29 0.42 -17.48
C GLN A 45 3.14 1.34 -16.27
N LEU A 46 3.59 0.91 -15.09
CA LEU A 46 3.52 1.74 -13.89
C LEU A 46 4.40 2.97 -14.02
N LYS A 47 5.63 2.81 -14.54
CA LYS A 47 6.55 3.92 -14.79
C LYS A 47 5.94 4.94 -15.74
N GLU A 48 5.34 4.50 -16.84
CA GLU A 48 4.65 5.38 -17.78
C GLU A 48 3.47 6.13 -17.13
N LYS A 49 2.66 5.45 -16.33
CA LYS A 49 1.54 6.08 -15.60
C LYS A 49 2.03 7.14 -14.62
N LEU A 50 3.07 6.83 -13.83
CA LEU A 50 3.64 7.74 -12.84
C LEU A 50 4.38 8.91 -13.47
N HIS A 51 5.12 8.70 -14.58
CA HIS A 51 5.76 9.79 -15.33
C HIS A 51 4.74 10.80 -15.88
N ARG A 52 3.57 10.34 -16.35
CA ARG A 52 2.50 11.23 -16.86
C ARG A 52 1.94 12.17 -15.79
N VAL A 53 2.09 11.84 -14.51
CA VAL A 53 1.70 12.69 -13.37
C VAL A 53 2.92 13.35 -12.69
N GLY A 54 4.06 13.40 -13.38
CA GLY A 54 5.26 14.11 -12.94
C GLY A 54 6.08 13.41 -11.87
N CYS A 55 5.91 12.10 -11.68
CA CYS A 55 6.77 11.31 -10.78
C CYS A 55 7.99 10.79 -11.57
N GLU A 56 9.16 11.37 -11.35
CA GLU A 56 10.39 10.99 -12.07
C GLU A 56 11.26 9.98 -11.30
N ASN A 57 11.19 10.01 -9.97
CA ASN A 57 12.00 9.19 -9.08
C ASN A 57 11.29 7.88 -8.70
N ILE A 58 11.36 6.90 -9.60
CA ILE A 58 10.73 5.60 -9.41
C ILE A 58 11.82 4.52 -9.35
N SER A 59 11.81 3.72 -8.30
CA SER A 59 12.66 2.55 -8.16
C SER A 59 11.81 1.30 -7.92
N PHE A 60 12.39 0.14 -8.19
CA PHE A 60 11.71 -1.14 -8.03
C PHE A 60 12.50 -2.02 -7.07
N SER A 61 11.79 -2.64 -6.13
CA SER A 61 12.32 -3.61 -5.17
C SER A 61 11.65 -4.96 -5.38
N THR A 62 12.25 -6.02 -4.85
CA THR A 62 11.62 -7.34 -4.77
C THR A 62 11.20 -7.71 -3.35
N ASN A 63 11.49 -6.83 -2.38
CA ASN A 63 11.28 -7.06 -0.96
C ASN A 63 10.70 -5.82 -0.28
N GLY A 64 9.92 -6.04 0.77
CA GLY A 64 9.29 -4.98 1.58
C GLY A 64 7.84 -4.73 1.15
N PRO A 65 7.29 -3.55 1.52
CA PRO A 65 5.97 -3.13 1.11
C PRO A 65 5.81 -3.09 -0.42
N ASP A 66 4.57 -3.19 -0.88
CA ASP A 66 4.24 -3.03 -2.30
C ASP A 66 4.55 -1.61 -2.79
N ILE A 67 4.35 -0.60 -1.93
CA ILE A 67 4.72 0.79 -2.20
C ILE A 67 5.41 1.38 -0.98
N ILE A 68 6.58 1.98 -1.18
CA ILE A 68 7.17 2.96 -0.27
C ILE A 68 7.13 4.31 -0.96
N ALA A 69 6.45 5.28 -0.36
CA ALA A 69 6.40 6.65 -0.88
C ALA A 69 6.85 7.62 0.21
N ARG A 70 7.78 8.53 -0.09
CA ARG A 70 8.19 9.60 0.83
C ARG A 70 7.61 10.93 0.40
N ASP A 71 6.95 11.64 1.31
CA ASP A 71 6.68 13.07 1.16
C ASP A 71 7.51 13.90 2.16
N LYS A 72 7.32 15.23 2.19
CA LYS A 72 8.06 16.13 3.10
C LYS A 72 7.83 15.84 4.57
N SER A 73 6.68 15.27 4.94
CA SER A 73 6.20 15.09 6.31
C SER A 73 6.28 13.66 6.82
N CYS A 74 6.25 12.65 5.96
CA CYS A 74 6.18 11.25 6.38
C CYS A 74 6.69 10.27 5.32
N ILE A 75 6.82 9.01 5.73
CA ILE A 75 7.08 7.86 4.85
C ILE A 75 5.85 6.97 4.86
N TRP A 76 5.26 6.74 3.70
CA TRP A 76 4.17 5.78 3.50
C TRP A 76 4.74 4.41 3.19
N LYS A 77 4.25 3.38 3.89
CA LYS A 77 4.44 1.97 3.57
C LYS A 77 3.07 1.37 3.30
N VAL A 78 2.83 0.93 2.06
CA VAL A 78 1.51 0.47 1.62
C VAL A 78 1.60 -0.97 1.14
N GLU A 79 0.68 -1.80 1.64
CA GLU A 79 0.40 -3.13 1.07
C GLU A 79 -0.86 -3.03 0.20
N CYS A 80 -0.81 -3.62 -0.99
CA CYS A 80 -1.87 -3.65 -1.97
C CYS A 80 -2.40 -5.07 -2.10
N LYS A 81 -3.73 -5.25 -2.09
CA LYS A 81 -4.32 -6.56 -2.38
C LYS A 81 -5.44 -6.46 -3.40
N GLY A 82 -5.31 -7.22 -4.48
CA GLY A 82 -6.36 -7.36 -5.50
C GLY A 82 -7.52 -8.25 -5.05
N LEU A 83 -8.66 -8.14 -5.75
CA LEU A 83 -9.83 -8.99 -5.58
C LEU A 83 -9.77 -10.14 -6.61
N GLY A 84 -9.29 -11.30 -6.19
CA GLY A 84 -9.19 -12.50 -7.04
C GLY A 84 -10.50 -13.27 -7.19
N ARG A 85 -10.58 -14.11 -8.23
CA ARG A 85 -11.62 -15.13 -8.38
C ARG A 85 -11.26 -16.33 -7.50
N GLY A 86 -12.14 -16.73 -6.60
CA GLY A 86 -11.88 -17.85 -5.70
C GLY A 86 -12.88 -17.96 -4.56
N ALA A 87 -12.74 -19.05 -3.80
CA ALA A 87 -13.55 -19.32 -2.62
C ALA A 87 -13.41 -18.20 -1.57
N SER A 88 -14.41 -18.07 -0.70
CA SER A 88 -14.37 -17.12 0.42
C SER A 88 -13.15 -17.29 1.30
N SER A 89 -12.77 -18.53 1.60
CA SER A 89 -11.57 -18.84 2.39
C SER A 89 -10.27 -18.31 1.79
N THR A 90 -10.13 -18.33 0.46
CA THR A 90 -8.95 -17.79 -0.21
C THR A 90 -8.86 -16.27 -0.06
N LEU A 91 -10.00 -15.58 -0.13
CA LEU A 91 -10.04 -14.13 0.07
C LEU A 91 -9.70 -13.76 1.52
N ASP A 92 -10.30 -14.44 2.49
CA ASP A 92 -10.07 -14.18 3.91
C ASP A 92 -8.58 -14.38 4.25
N ASN A 93 -7.99 -15.49 3.79
CA ASN A 93 -6.56 -15.75 3.96
C ASN A 93 -5.68 -14.68 3.29
N ASN A 94 -6.06 -14.22 2.10
CA ASN A 94 -5.34 -13.15 1.40
C ASN A 94 -5.43 -11.82 2.13
N PHE A 95 -6.59 -11.51 2.71
CA PHE A 95 -6.80 -10.33 3.54
C PHE A 95 -5.95 -10.38 4.81
N ASP A 96 -6.00 -11.48 5.54
CA ASP A 96 -5.26 -11.65 6.79
C ASP A 96 -3.75 -11.56 6.54
N ARG A 97 -3.26 -12.13 5.44
CA ARG A 97 -1.86 -12.00 5.01
C ARG A 97 -1.49 -10.56 4.71
N ALA A 98 -2.31 -9.84 3.94
CA ALA A 98 -2.04 -8.43 3.62
C ALA A 98 -2.04 -7.56 4.88
N LEU A 99 -3.00 -7.77 5.78
CA LEU A 99 -3.03 -7.06 7.06
C LEU A 99 -1.77 -7.37 7.90
N ALA A 100 -1.38 -8.65 7.99
CA ALA A 100 -0.17 -9.05 8.71
C ALA A 100 1.10 -8.45 8.09
N SER A 101 1.21 -8.39 6.75
CA SER A 101 2.31 -7.69 6.06
C SER A 101 2.38 -6.24 6.49
N VAL A 102 1.26 -5.49 6.44
CA VAL A 102 1.22 -4.08 6.85
C VAL A 102 1.68 -3.91 8.29
N VAL A 103 1.19 -4.74 9.21
CA VAL A 103 1.58 -4.66 10.63
C VAL A 103 3.07 -4.96 10.80
N SER A 104 3.65 -5.86 10.01
CA SER A 104 5.09 -6.17 10.08
C SER A 104 6.00 -5.00 9.70
N TYR A 105 5.45 -3.97 9.05
CA TYR A 105 6.17 -2.75 8.67
C TYR A 105 6.14 -1.65 9.74
N TYR A 106 5.42 -1.89 10.84
CA TYR A 106 5.37 -0.99 11.98
C TYR A 106 6.75 -0.92 12.63
N ASP A 107 7.39 0.23 12.48
CA ASP A 107 8.56 0.59 13.26
C ASP A 107 8.08 1.46 14.42
N GLU A 108 8.55 1.18 15.64
CA GLU A 108 8.29 2.10 16.73
C GLU A 108 8.95 3.45 16.43
N PRO A 109 8.23 4.58 16.60
CA PRO A 109 8.83 5.90 16.42
C PRO A 109 10.03 6.00 17.36
N ALA A 110 11.17 6.45 16.82
CA ALA A 110 12.46 6.48 17.51
C ALA A 110 12.36 7.23 18.85
N GLY A 111 12.08 6.47 19.90
CA GLY A 111 12.06 6.88 21.29
C GLY A 111 12.77 5.76 22.06
N GLU A 112 14.07 5.96 22.27
CA GLU A 112 14.94 5.17 23.14
C GLU A 112 15.24 3.71 22.72
N GLY A 113 16.11 3.57 21.71
CA GLY A 113 17.10 2.50 21.67
C GLY A 113 16.78 1.26 20.83
N HIS A 114 17.79 0.83 20.07
CA HIS A 114 17.91 -0.42 19.30
C HIS A 114 17.35 -0.42 17.86
N SER A 115 18.01 0.30 16.94
CA SER A 115 17.84 0.08 15.50
C SER A 115 18.72 -1.09 15.02
N GLY A 116 18.14 -2.28 14.96
CA GLY A 116 18.80 -3.50 14.48
C GLY A 116 18.23 -4.03 13.16
N LEU A 117 18.04 -3.20 12.12
CA LEU A 117 17.68 -3.70 10.77
C LEU A 117 18.27 -2.87 9.60
N SER A 118 19.21 -3.52 8.89
CA SER A 118 19.52 -3.55 7.45
C SER A 118 19.76 -2.26 6.62
N ASN A 119 20.97 -2.22 6.03
CA ASN A 119 21.64 -1.17 5.26
C ASN A 119 21.01 -0.73 3.92
N VAL A 120 19.85 -1.23 3.52
CA VAL A 120 19.18 -0.79 2.26
C VAL A 120 18.07 0.23 2.54
N MET A 121 17.49 0.23 3.74
CA MET A 121 16.49 1.22 4.18
C MET A 121 17.12 2.53 4.69
N SER A 122 18.41 2.52 5.05
CA SER A 122 19.11 3.67 5.63
C SER A 122 19.29 4.86 4.68
N GLN A 123 19.29 4.63 3.36
CA GLN A 123 19.37 5.72 2.37
C GLN A 123 18.04 6.48 2.21
N LEU A 124 16.94 5.90 2.71
CA LEU A 124 15.62 6.51 2.70
C LEU A 124 15.13 6.90 4.12
N ALA A 125 15.75 6.37 5.15
CA ALA A 125 15.47 6.75 6.53
C ALA A 125 16.26 8.01 6.89
N ASN A 126 15.75 9.19 6.52
CA ASN A 126 15.86 10.29 7.47
C ASN A 126 15.01 9.85 8.66
N ASN A 127 15.67 9.33 9.70
CA ASN A 127 15.06 8.70 10.88
C ASN A 127 14.05 9.60 11.63
N ASP A 128 13.92 10.87 11.25
CA ASP A 128 13.05 11.84 11.90
C ASP A 128 11.63 11.88 11.33
N LYS A 129 11.35 11.23 10.19
CA LYS A 129 10.01 11.25 9.60
C LYS A 129 9.13 10.13 10.17
N PRO A 130 7.90 10.43 10.61
CA PRO A 130 6.97 9.38 11.02
C PRO A 130 6.63 8.46 9.84
N THR A 131 6.50 7.17 10.14
CA THR A 131 6.01 6.17 9.19
C THR A 131 4.49 6.08 9.27
N ARG A 132 3.82 6.13 8.12
CA ARG A 132 2.40 5.85 7.95
C ARG A 132 2.22 4.50 7.29
N LEU A 133 1.37 3.68 7.88
CA LEU A 133 1.01 2.38 7.32
C LEU A 133 -0.30 2.51 6.56
N ALA A 134 -0.41 1.85 5.40
CA ALA A 134 -1.66 1.81 4.66
C ALA A 134 -1.95 0.41 4.08
N LEU A 135 -3.24 0.07 4.08
CA LEU A 135 -3.77 -1.11 3.41
C LEU A 135 -4.66 -0.65 2.24
N ALA A 136 -4.27 -1.02 1.02
CA ALA A 136 -4.98 -0.67 -0.20
C ALA A 136 -5.81 -1.85 -0.74
N LEU A 137 -7.12 -1.66 -0.86
CA LEU A 137 -8.10 -2.70 -1.20
C LEU A 137 -9.17 -2.19 -2.16
N PRO A 138 -9.68 -3.03 -3.08
CA PRO A 138 -10.86 -2.71 -3.87
C PRO A 138 -12.10 -2.46 -3.01
N ASN A 139 -12.91 -1.47 -3.40
CA ASN A 139 -14.22 -1.21 -2.83
C ASN A 139 -15.17 -2.37 -3.19
N SER A 140 -15.28 -3.34 -2.28
CA SER A 140 -16.13 -4.51 -2.45
C SER A 140 -16.72 -4.90 -1.11
N ASP A 141 -17.98 -5.36 -1.10
CA ASP A 141 -18.68 -5.75 0.13
C ASP A 141 -17.89 -6.79 0.94
N ARG A 142 -17.18 -7.69 0.24
CA ARG A 142 -16.36 -8.73 0.88
C ARG A 142 -15.21 -8.13 1.68
N TYR A 143 -14.42 -7.22 1.09
CA TYR A 143 -13.34 -6.56 1.83
C TYR A 143 -13.87 -5.61 2.89
N MET A 144 -14.94 -4.87 2.62
CA MET A 144 -15.53 -3.97 3.62
C MET A 144 -16.02 -4.74 4.86
N ASN A 145 -16.62 -5.93 4.66
CA ASN A 145 -17.02 -6.80 5.77
C ASN A 145 -15.80 -7.33 6.57
N LEU A 146 -14.73 -7.75 5.89
CA LEU A 146 -13.50 -8.18 6.55
C LEU A 146 -12.83 -7.05 7.33
N LEU A 147 -12.76 -5.85 6.76
CA LEU A 147 -12.24 -4.66 7.44
C LEU A 147 -13.02 -4.36 8.72
N ARG A 148 -14.36 -4.35 8.67
CA ARG A 148 -15.21 -4.11 9.86
C ARG A 148 -15.02 -5.19 10.93
N LYS A 149 -14.86 -6.45 10.52
CA LYS A 149 -14.69 -7.59 11.43
C LYS A 149 -13.31 -7.62 12.10
N ASN A 150 -12.25 -7.37 11.32
CA ASN A 150 -10.87 -7.68 11.71
C ASN A 150 -10.05 -6.43 12.05
N VAL A 151 -10.39 -5.26 11.51
CA VAL A 151 -9.59 -4.02 11.65
C VAL A 151 -10.30 -3.04 12.58
N ARG A 152 -10.16 -3.28 13.89
CA ARG A 152 -10.79 -2.46 14.92
C ARG A 152 -10.24 -1.02 14.91
N PRO A 153 -11.05 0.01 15.23
CA PRO A 153 -10.58 1.40 15.30
C PRO A 153 -9.38 1.61 16.24
N ALA A 154 -9.33 0.86 17.35
CA ALA A 154 -8.19 0.93 18.28
C ALA A 154 -6.87 0.47 17.64
N LEU A 155 -6.91 -0.62 16.85
CA LEU A 155 -5.74 -1.10 16.10
C LEU A 155 -5.29 -0.04 15.10
N ARG A 156 -6.25 0.56 14.37
CA ARG A 156 -5.93 1.59 13.38
C ARG A 156 -5.22 2.78 14.00
N ARG A 157 -5.74 3.31 15.10
CA ARG A 157 -5.11 4.42 15.82
C ARG A 157 -3.72 4.05 16.35
N ARG A 158 -3.55 2.84 16.91
CA ARG A 158 -2.26 2.42 17.50
C ARG A 158 -1.15 2.32 16.46
N LEU A 159 -1.48 1.87 15.25
CA LEU A 159 -0.54 1.65 14.16
C LEU A 159 -0.44 2.82 13.17
N ASP A 160 -1.20 3.90 13.38
CA ASP A 160 -1.46 4.92 12.35
C ASP A 160 -1.85 4.29 10.99
N LEU A 161 -2.76 3.31 11.01
CA LEU A 161 -3.16 2.52 9.84
C LEU A 161 -4.27 3.20 9.02
N TRP A 162 -3.87 3.68 7.84
CA TRP A 162 -4.73 4.23 6.81
C TRP A 162 -5.35 3.14 5.95
N LEU A 163 -6.55 3.38 5.43
CA LEU A 163 -7.19 2.50 4.45
C LEU A 163 -7.38 3.25 3.15
N LEU A 164 -6.91 2.66 2.05
CA LEU A 164 -7.06 3.18 0.70
C LEU A 164 -8.06 2.29 -0.05
N ILE A 165 -9.30 2.75 -0.17
CA ILE A 165 -10.39 1.99 -0.76
C ILE A 165 -10.56 2.41 -2.22
N ILE A 166 -10.25 1.51 -3.14
CA ILE A 166 -10.16 1.81 -4.57
C ILE A 166 -11.43 1.42 -5.29
N ASP A 167 -12.07 2.38 -5.96
CA ASP A 167 -13.19 2.10 -6.86
C ASP A 167 -12.68 1.31 -8.09
N PRO A 168 -13.19 0.10 -8.34
CA PRO A 168 -12.71 -0.75 -9.42
C PRO A 168 -13.08 -0.28 -10.83
N LEU A 169 -14.02 0.66 -10.96
CA LEU A 169 -14.49 1.22 -12.22
C LEU A 169 -13.74 2.49 -12.60
N THR A 170 -13.52 3.39 -11.63
CA THR A 170 -12.91 4.70 -11.88
C THR A 170 -11.44 4.77 -11.46
N SER A 171 -10.96 3.77 -10.71
CA SER A 171 -9.65 3.80 -10.05
C SER A 171 -9.47 4.96 -9.06
N SER A 172 -10.55 5.63 -8.65
CA SER A 172 -10.49 6.66 -7.61
C SER A 172 -10.25 6.01 -6.25
N VAL A 173 -9.47 6.67 -5.41
CA VAL A 173 -9.14 6.19 -4.06
C VAL A 173 -9.92 7.00 -3.04
N GLU A 174 -10.79 6.35 -2.27
CA GLU A 174 -11.31 6.92 -1.03
C GLU A 174 -10.37 6.58 0.12
N CYS A 175 -9.90 7.61 0.81
CA CYS A 175 -8.94 7.48 1.88
C CYS A 175 -9.60 7.64 3.26
N TYR A 176 -9.34 6.68 4.14
CA TYR A 176 -9.78 6.71 5.53
C TYR A 176 -8.57 6.82 6.44
N ASN A 177 -8.47 7.95 7.14
CA ASN A 177 -7.47 8.15 8.18
C ASN A 177 -7.75 7.26 9.41
N PRO A 178 -6.77 7.05 10.30
CA PRO A 178 -6.88 6.09 11.41
C PRO A 178 -7.98 6.38 12.43
N THR A 179 -8.54 7.60 12.45
CA THR A 179 -9.62 8.00 13.36
C THR A 179 -11.00 8.01 12.70
N ARG A 180 -11.08 8.02 11.36
CA ARG A 180 -12.34 8.01 10.60
C ARG A 180 -12.94 6.61 10.52
N GLU A 181 -14.21 6.48 10.89
CA GLU A 181 -15.01 5.26 10.72
C GLU A 181 -15.44 5.04 9.27
N PHE A 182 -15.76 3.78 8.91
CA PHE A 182 -16.17 3.34 7.56
C PHE A 182 -17.17 2.16 7.62
#